data_AF-A0A1I0VJ20-F1
#
_entry.id   AF-A0A1I0VJ20-F1
#
_cell.length_a   1.000
_cell.length_b   1.000
_cell.length_c   1.000
_cell.angle_alpha   90.00
_cell.angle_beta   90.00
_cell.angle_gamma   90.00
#
_symmetry.space_group_name_H-M   'P 1'
#
loop_
_entity.id
_entity.type
_entity.pdbx_description
1 polymer ?
#
loop_
_entity_poly.entity_id
_entity_poly.type
_entity_poly.pdbx_seq_one_letter_code
_entity_poly.pdbx_strand_id
1 'polypeptide(L)'
;MLLVPDERRRLPGRGAWLHPDLHCLGLAERRQAFGRALRTVGPVDASALRALLEEAGRPDHTDPGNGPGRTSDGKRVEKPMAAR
;
A
#
# COMPACT_ATOMS: atom_id res chain seq x y z
N MET A 1 -4.89 13.94 -1.29
CA MET A 1 -5.88 13.35 -0.36
C MET A 1 -5.17 13.07 0.96
N LEU A 2 -5.71 13.48 2.11
CA LEU A 2 -5.11 13.24 3.41
C LEU A 2 -5.51 11.85 3.95
N LEU A 3 -4.55 11.05 4.43
CA LEU A 3 -4.84 9.84 5.18
C LEU A 3 -5.10 10.15 6.64
N VAL A 4 -6.13 9.52 7.20
CA VAL A 4 -6.41 9.55 8.63
C VAL A 4 -6.06 8.18 9.21
N PRO A 5 -5.08 8.09 10.13
CA PRO A 5 -4.81 6.85 10.85
C PRO A 5 -6.00 6.51 11.76
N ASP A 6 -6.47 5.27 11.71
CA ASP A 6 -7.58 4.77 12.52
C ASP A 6 -7.14 3.55 13.34
N GLU A 7 -6.58 3.81 14.51
CA GLU A 7 -6.15 2.76 15.44
C GLU A 7 -7.34 1.96 15.99
N ARG A 8 -8.51 2.61 16.11
CA ARG A 8 -9.70 2.04 16.74
C ARG A 8 -10.60 1.29 15.77
N ARG A 9 -10.31 1.35 14.46
CA ARG A 9 -11.07 0.69 13.38
C ARG A 9 -12.55 1.11 13.35
N ARG A 10 -12.80 2.41 13.54
CA ARG A 10 -14.15 2.98 13.67
C ARG A 10 -14.55 3.91 12.53
N LEU A 11 -13.63 4.28 11.63
CA LEU A 11 -13.95 5.20 10.55
C LEU A 11 -14.78 4.49 9.47
N PRO A 12 -15.93 5.07 9.08
CA PRO A 12 -16.73 4.52 7.99
C PRO A 12 -16.02 4.74 6.65
N GLY A 13 -16.05 3.73 5.78
CA GLY A 13 -15.55 3.85 4.41
C GLY A 13 -14.52 2.78 4.04
N ARG A 14 -13.66 3.13 3.07
CA ARG A 14 -12.58 2.24 2.60
C ARG A 14 -11.33 2.49 3.44
N GLY A 15 -10.69 1.43 3.90
CA GLY A 15 -9.47 1.50 4.70
C GLY A 15 -8.36 0.63 4.09
N ALA A 16 -7.14 0.84 4.59
CA ALA A 16 -5.98 0.01 4.31
C ALA A 16 -5.39 -0.50 5.62
N TRP A 17 -4.89 -1.72 5.60
CA TRP A 17 -4.20 -2.33 6.75
C TRP A 17 -2.70 -2.28 6.52
N LEU A 18 -1.98 -1.89 7.56
CA LEU A 18 -0.52 -1.86 7.57
C LEU A 18 -0.04 -2.36 8.94
N HIS A 19 1.11 -3.01 8.95
CA HIS A 19 1.83 -3.24 10.20
C HIS A 19 2.27 -1.90 10.80
N PRO A 20 2.34 -1.78 12.14
CA PRO A 20 2.80 -0.57 12.80
C PRO A 20 4.32 -0.42 12.68
N ASP A 21 4.82 -0.30 11.44
CA ASP A 21 6.23 -0.24 11.12
C ASP A 21 6.51 0.76 9.97
N LEU A 22 7.57 1.55 10.12
CA LEU A 22 7.98 2.58 9.16
C LEU A 22 8.49 2.00 7.83
N HIS A 23 9.11 0.82 7.83
CA HIS A 23 9.53 0.12 6.62
C HIS A 23 8.32 -0.37 5.81
N CYS A 24 7.30 -0.93 6.48
CA CYS A 24 6.03 -1.25 5.84
C CYS A 24 5.38 0.01 5.24
N LEU A 25 5.39 1.14 5.96
CA LEU A 25 4.87 2.41 5.45
C LEU A 25 5.60 2.85 4.18
N GLY A 26 6.93 2.87 4.20
CA GLY A 26 7.73 3.27 3.05
C GLY A 26 7.52 2.36 1.83
N LEU A 27 7.30 1.06 2.04
CA LEU A 27 6.95 0.14 0.95
C LEU A 27 5.56 0.44 0.38
N ALA A 28 4.59 0.73 1.25
CA ALA A 28 3.22 1.07 0.85
C ALA A 28 3.18 2.39 0.05
N GLU A 29 3.98 3.38 0.42
CA GLU A 29 4.13 4.65 -0.31
C GLU A 29 4.73 4.41 -1.70
N ARG A 30 5.87 3.71 -1.77
CA ARG A 30 6.57 3.41 -3.04
C ARG A 30 5.69 2.64 -4.03
N ARG A 31 4.86 1.72 -3.53
CA ARG A 31 3.96 0.89 -4.35
C ARG A 31 2.61 1.55 -4.62
N GLN A 32 2.37 2.76 -4.12
CA GLN A 32 1.08 3.45 -4.18
C GLN A 32 -0.08 2.58 -3.66
N ALA A 33 0.16 1.82 -2.58
CA ALA A 33 -0.81 0.87 -2.04
C ALA A 33 -2.06 1.58 -1.50
N PHE A 34 -1.90 2.74 -0.85
CA PHE A 34 -3.01 3.56 -0.36
C PHE A 34 -3.90 4.08 -1.49
N GLY A 35 -3.31 4.54 -2.59
CA GLY A 35 -4.05 4.98 -3.76
C GLY A 35 -4.92 3.85 -4.35
N ARG A 36 -4.38 2.62 -4.41
CA ARG A 36 -5.12 1.44 -4.86
C ARG A 36 -6.23 1.02 -3.88
N ALA A 37 -5.95 0.99 -2.57
CA ALA A 37 -6.89 0.57 -1.55
C ALA A 37 -8.07 1.56 -1.39
N LEU A 38 -7.76 2.86 -1.41
CA LEU A 38 -8.74 3.93 -1.29
C LEU A 38 -9.37 4.35 -2.61
N ARG A 39 -8.88 3.82 -3.74
CA ARG A 39 -9.30 4.17 -5.11
C ARG A 39 -9.18 5.67 -5.38
N THR A 40 -8.14 6.30 -4.85
CA THR A 40 -7.84 7.72 -5.07
C THR A 40 -6.83 7.86 -6.20
N VAL A 41 -7.10 8.76 -7.14
CA VAL A 41 -6.16 9.13 -8.20
C VAL A 41 -5.26 10.24 -7.69
N GLY A 42 -3.96 10.01 -7.65
CA GLY A 42 -2.95 11.02 -7.29
C GLY A 42 -2.23 10.74 -5.96
N PRO A 43 -1.35 11.67 -5.55
CA PRO A 43 -0.55 11.53 -4.34
C PRO A 43 -1.45 11.54 -3.10
N VAL A 44 -1.18 10.60 -2.23
CA VAL A 44 -1.84 10.44 -0.94
C VAL A 44 -0.85 10.88 0.12
N ASP A 45 -1.28 11.81 0.98
CA ASP A 45 -0.46 12.31 2.06
C ASP A 45 -0.54 11.37 3.26
N ALA A 46 0.58 10.69 3.55
CA ALA A 46 0.75 9.77 4.65
C ALA A 46 1.52 10.37 5.84
N SER A 47 1.81 11.68 5.84
CA SER A 47 2.59 12.33 6.90
C SER A 47 1.98 12.14 8.29
N ALA A 48 0.65 12.18 8.42
CA ALA A 48 -0.04 11.93 9.69
C ALA A 48 0.14 10.49 10.19
N LEU A 49 0.14 9.52 9.28
CA LEU A 49 0.39 8.11 9.61
C LEU A 49 1.85 7.89 10.02
N ARG A 50 2.80 8.56 9.33
CA ARG A 50 4.23 8.52 9.67
C ARG A 50 4.49 9.01 11.09
N ALA A 51 3.95 10.18 11.44
CA ALA A 51 4.10 10.74 12.78
C ALA A 51 3.51 9.83 13.86
N LEU A 52 2.35 9.21 13.58
CA LEU A 52 1.72 8.26 14.51
C LEU A 52 2.57 7.01 14.73
N LEU A 53 3.20 6.47 13.67
CA LEU A 53 4.11 5.32 13.80
C LEU A 53 5.43 5.66 14.50
N GLU A 54 5.94 6.88 14.29
CA GLU A 54 7.12 7.39 15.01
C GLU A 54 6.82 7.51 16.52
N GLU A 55 5.64 8.01 16.90
CA GLU A 55 5.20 8.12 18.30
C GLU A 55 4.89 6.74 18.92
N ALA A 56 4.32 5.82 18.14
CA ALA A 56 3.94 4.49 18.61
C ALA A 56 5.15 3.60 19.01
N GLY A 57 6.37 3.98 18.59
CA GLY A 57 7.62 3.52 19.21
C GLY A 57 7.82 2.01 19.30
N ARG A 58 7.21 1.21 18.42
CA ARG A 58 7.28 -0.26 18.49
C ARG A 58 8.06 -0.86 17.31
N PRO A 59 9.39 -0.96 17.41
CA PRO A 59 10.17 -1.73 16.46
C PRO A 59 10.25 -3.19 16.93
N ASP A 60 9.83 -4.13 16.09
CA ASP A 60 10.61 -5.35 15.85
C ASP A 60 10.11 -5.97 14.53
N HIS A 61 10.82 -5.65 13.45
CA HIS A 61 10.49 -6.15 12.13
C HIS A 61 11.19 -7.51 11.90
N THR A 62 10.75 -8.54 12.62
CA THR A 62 10.99 -9.92 12.20
C THR A 62 9.83 -10.34 11.30
N ASP A 63 9.82 -9.90 10.04
CA ASP A 63 8.84 -10.36 9.04
C ASP A 63 9.48 -11.33 8.04
N PRO A 64 9.29 -12.66 8.21
CA PRO A 64 9.67 -13.64 7.18
C PRO A 64 8.71 -13.64 5.96
N GLY A 65 7.67 -12.79 5.95
CA GLY A 65 6.59 -12.80 4.95
C GLY A 65 6.73 -11.85 3.75
N ASN A 66 7.60 -10.83 3.79
CA ASN A 66 7.76 -9.86 2.70
C ASN A 66 8.64 -10.39 1.55
N GLY A 67 8.21 -11.50 0.94
CA GLY A 67 8.67 -11.86 -0.40
C GLY A 67 8.18 -10.81 -1.42
N PRO A 68 8.96 -10.49 -2.46
CA PRO A 68 8.56 -9.52 -3.48
C PRO A 68 7.22 -9.98 -4.06
N GLY A 69 6.17 -9.19 -3.82
CA GLY A 69 4.85 -9.48 -4.34
C GLY A 69 4.96 -9.67 -5.84
N ARG A 70 4.78 -10.91 -6.28
CA ARG A 70 4.79 -11.30 -7.69
C ARG A 70 3.77 -10.43 -8.38
N THR A 71 4.23 -9.40 -9.11
CA THR A 71 3.39 -8.79 -10.12
C THR A 71 3.08 -9.92 -11.07
N SER A 72 1.80 -10.27 -11.18
CA SER A 72 1.31 -11.08 -12.29
C SER A 72 1.50 -10.23 -13.54
N ASP A 73 2.73 -10.28 -14.06
CA ASP A 73 3.15 -9.70 -15.31
C ASP A 73 2.41 -10.41 -16.44
N GLY A 74 2.11 -9.62 -17.47
CA GLY A 74 1.02 -9.87 -18.40
C GLY A 74 1.19 -11.12 -19.25
N LYS A 75 0.08 -11.84 -19.48
CA LYS A 75 -0.08 -12.54 -20.75
C LYS A 75 -0.58 -11.54 -21.79
N ARG A 76 0.34 -10.79 -22.38
CA ARG A 76 0.15 -10.14 -23.68
C ARG A 76 0.01 -11.27 -24.70
N VAL A 77 -1.22 -11.67 -25.04
CA VAL A 77 -1.43 -12.41 -26.28
C VAL A 77 -1.47 -11.38 -27.39
N GLU A 78 -0.29 -11.11 -27.92
CA GLU A 78 -0.12 -10.47 -29.22
C GLU A 78 -0.83 -11.30 -30.30
N LYS A 79 -1.89 -10.72 -30.88
CA LYS A 79 -2.43 -11.17 -32.17
C LYS A 79 -1.42 -10.81 -33.25
N PRO A 80 -1.24 -11.68 -34.26
CA PRO A 80 -1.35 -11.15 -35.60
C PRO A 80 -2.26 -11.98 -36.51
N MET A 81 -2.79 -11.24 -37.46
CA MET A 81 -3.65 -11.60 -38.58
C MET A 81 -2.78 -11.91 -39.79
N ALA A 82 -3.00 -13.06 -40.43
CA ALA A 82 -2.73 -13.35 -41.85
C ALA A 82 -3.46 -14.68 -42.15
N ALA A 83 -4.50 -14.77 -42.98
CA ALA A 83 -4.62 -14.45 -44.40
C ALA A 83 -3.67 -15.27 -45.28
N ARG A 84 -4.09 -16.50 -45.62
CA ARG A 84 -4.09 -17.10 -46.97
C ARG A 84 -4.65 -18.51 -46.94
#